data_AF-X1JYV9-F1
#
_entry.id   AF-X1JYV9-F1
#
_cell.length_a   1.000
_cell.length_b   1.000
_cell.length_c   1.000
_cell.angle_alpha   90.00
_cell.angle_beta   90.00
_cell.angle_gamma   90.00
#
_symmetry.space_group_name_H-M   'P 1'
#
loop_
_entity.id
_entity.type
_entity.pdbx_description
1 polymer ?
#
loop_
_entity_poly.entity_id
_entity_poly.type
_entity_poly.pdbx_seq_one_letter_code
_entity_poly.pdbx_strand_id
1 'polypeptide(L)'
;ADLQLAGGILLLIIAIDHLIFGSLRRSVMVKGTFTPYEVGCVPLACPLLAGPGAMVTSLTTLERSGPAEAIAAIAVVFGVLWLIMRFIQPIHRFLGKMVCMVFSKVMCLFIAAIGVHMIMLGLQHYFATPK
;
A
#
# COMPACT_ATOMS: atom_id res chain seq x y z
N ALA A 1 -19.51 -5.59 4.07
CA ALA A 1 -18.70 -6.80 4.33
C ALA A 1 -17.99 -7.29 3.07
N ASP A 2 -18.67 -7.26 1.92
CA ASP A 2 -18.21 -7.86 0.66
C ASP A 2 -16.91 -7.25 0.12
N LEU A 3 -16.76 -5.92 0.23
CA LEU A 3 -15.54 -5.22 -0.21
C LEU A 3 -14.32 -5.58 0.66
N GLN A 4 -14.50 -5.83 1.96
CA GLN A 4 -13.41 -6.26 2.85
C GLN A 4 -13.00 -7.70 2.54
N LEU A 5 -13.97 -8.59 2.33
CA LEU A 5 -13.73 -9.98 1.93
C LEU A 5 -13.05 -10.07 0.55
N ALA A 6 -13.61 -9.44 -0.47
CA ALA A 6 -13.05 -9.44 -1.82
C ALA A 6 -11.67 -8.77 -1.89
N GLY A 7 -11.49 -7.64 -1.20
CA GLY A 7 -10.21 -6.95 -1.09
C GLY A 7 -9.16 -7.78 -0.35
N GLY A 8 -9.54 -8.45 0.74
CA GLY A 8 -8.66 -9.35 1.48
C GLY A 8 -8.20 -10.55 0.65
N ILE A 9 -9.11 -11.17 -0.10
CA ILE A 9 -8.79 -12.26 -1.03
C ILE A 9 -7.82 -11.77 -2.12
N LEU A 10 -8.08 -10.59 -2.71
CA LEU A 10 -7.20 -10.02 -3.74
C LEU A 10 -5.79 -9.77 -3.21
N LEU A 11 -5.66 -9.15 -2.03
CA LEU A 11 -4.36 -8.90 -1.40
C LEU A 11 -3.62 -10.20 -1.07
N LEU A 12 -4.34 -11.22 -0.59
CA LEU A 12 -3.76 -12.54 -0.31
C LEU A 12 -3.22 -13.19 -1.60
N ILE A 13 -3.98 -13.15 -2.69
CA ILE A 13 -3.54 -13.67 -3.99
C ILE A 13 -2.28 -12.93 -4.48
N ILE A 14 -2.27 -11.60 -4.40
CA ILE A 14 -1.11 -10.78 -4.81
C ILE A 14 0.12 -11.11 -3.96
N ALA A 15 -0.04 -11.29 -2.65
CA ALA A 15 1.06 -11.60 -1.77
C ALA A 15 1.64 -13.00 -2.02
N ILE A 16 0.78 -14.00 -2.23
CA ILE A 16 1.18 -15.37 -2.58
C ILE A 16 1.89 -15.39 -3.94
N ASP A 17 1.34 -14.68 -4.93
CA ASP A 17 1.96 -14.56 -6.25
C ASP A 17 3.39 -14.02 -6.15
N HIS A 18 3.58 -12.94 -5.40
CA HIS A 18 4.87 -12.30 -5.25
C HIS A 18 5.84 -13.10 -4.36
N LEU A 19 5.33 -13.87 -3.38
CA LEU A 19 6.15 -14.71 -2.51
C LEU A 19 6.68 -15.95 -3.23
N ILE A 20 5.81 -16.65 -3.98
CA ILE A 20 6.10 -17.94 -4.62
C ILE A 20 6.68 -17.74 -6.02
N PHE A 21 6.03 -16.96 -6.89
CA PHE A 21 6.47 -16.80 -8.28
C PHE A 21 7.53 -15.72 -8.46
N GLY A 22 7.73 -14.85 -7.46
CA GLY A 22 8.95 -14.07 -7.14
C GLY A 22 9.57 -13.17 -8.21
N SER A 23 9.14 -13.24 -9.47
CA SER A 23 9.87 -12.75 -10.64
C SER A 23 8.97 -12.55 -11.88
N LEU A 24 7.88 -13.31 -12.03
CA LEU A 24 7.02 -13.24 -13.22
C LEU A 24 6.26 -11.92 -13.40
N ARG A 25 6.11 -11.08 -12.36
CA ARG A 25 5.61 -9.70 -12.49
C ARG A 25 6.71 -8.63 -12.53
N ARG A 26 8.00 -9.01 -12.55
CA ARG A 26 9.05 -8.07 -12.90
C ARG A 26 9.05 -7.78 -14.41
N SER A 27 8.52 -8.68 -15.24
CA SER A 27 8.34 -8.48 -16.68
C SER A 27 7.09 -7.64 -17.04
N VAL A 28 5.99 -7.73 -16.28
CA VAL A 28 4.78 -6.92 -16.56
C VAL A 28 4.94 -5.44 -16.17
N MET A 29 5.79 -5.11 -15.19
CA MET A 29 6.07 -3.70 -14.83
C MET A 29 7.25 -3.07 -15.59
N VAL A 30 8.15 -3.84 -16.20
CA VAL A 30 9.38 -3.28 -16.81
C VAL A 30 9.44 -3.44 -18.34
N LYS A 31 8.62 -4.27 -18.99
CA LYS A 31 8.88 -4.61 -20.41
C LYS A 31 7.71 -4.70 -21.40
N GLY A 32 6.50 -4.23 -21.10
CA GLY A 32 5.45 -4.28 -22.12
C GLY A 32 4.31 -3.31 -21.91
N THR A 33 4.32 -2.21 -22.68
CA THR A 33 3.14 -1.67 -23.37
C THR A 33 1.82 -1.64 -22.61
N PHE A 34 1.79 -1.04 -21.42
CA PHE A 34 0.53 -0.50 -20.90
C PHE A 34 0.65 1.01 -20.81
N THR A 35 -0.33 1.69 -21.41
CA THR A 35 -0.46 3.13 -21.30
C THR A 35 -0.55 3.50 -19.81
N PRO A 36 0.02 4.65 -19.38
CA PRO A 36 0.02 5.06 -17.97
C PRO A 36 -1.38 5.19 -17.32
N TYR A 37 -2.44 5.02 -18.10
CA TYR A 37 -3.84 5.04 -17.67
C TYR A 37 -4.32 3.73 -17.03
N GLU A 38 -3.77 2.56 -17.41
CA GLU A 38 -4.26 1.26 -16.93
C GLU A 38 -3.61 0.82 -15.61
N VAL A 39 -2.42 1.32 -15.31
CA VAL A 39 -1.67 0.97 -14.08
C VAL A 39 -2.19 1.72 -12.84
N GLY A 40 -3.00 2.78 -13.06
CA GLY A 40 -3.63 3.57 -12.00
C GLY A 40 -5.04 3.12 -11.59
N CYS A 41 -5.63 2.15 -12.28
CA CYS A 41 -7.03 1.76 -12.07
C CYS A 41 -7.21 0.68 -10.99
N VAL A 42 -6.48 0.79 -9.89
CA VAL A 42 -6.77 0.01 -8.68
C VAL A 42 -6.89 0.99 -7.51
N PRO A 43 -8.00 1.00 -6.77
CA PRO A 43 -8.24 1.91 -5.65
C PRO A 43 -7.22 1.76 -4.51
N LEU A 44 -6.23 0.88 -4.63
CA LEU A 44 -5.14 0.66 -3.68
C LEU A 44 -3.92 1.56 -3.94
N ALA A 45 -3.60 1.91 -5.18
CA ALA A 45 -2.38 2.66 -5.49
C ALA A 45 -2.44 4.10 -4.94
N CYS A 46 -3.61 4.75 -5.04
CA CYS A 46 -3.81 6.10 -4.53
C CYS A 46 -3.73 6.16 -2.99
N PRO A 47 -4.37 5.25 -2.23
CA PRO A 47 -4.14 5.12 -0.79
C PRO A 47 -2.73 4.71 -0.39
N LEU A 48 -2.04 3.88 -1.18
CA LEU A 48 -0.67 3.45 -0.84
C LEU A 48 0.34 4.59 -1.04
N LEU A 49 0.18 5.39 -2.10
CA LEU A 49 1.01 6.57 -2.39
C LEU A 49 0.82 7.67 -1.35
N ALA A 50 -0.43 7.95 -0.97
CA ALA A 50 -0.71 8.83 0.16
C ALA A 50 -0.26 8.18 1.49
N GLY A 51 -0.32 6.85 1.58
CA GLY A 51 -0.10 6.07 2.79
C GLY A 51 -1.38 6.05 3.65
N PRO A 52 -1.91 4.88 4.03
CA PRO A 52 -3.08 4.80 4.92
C PRO A 52 -2.82 5.50 6.26
N GLY A 53 -1.57 5.53 6.74
CA GLY A 53 -1.17 6.29 7.92
C GLY A 53 -1.29 7.81 7.74
N ALA A 54 -0.94 8.34 6.56
CA ALA A 54 -1.11 9.77 6.27
C ALA A 54 -2.59 10.13 6.06
N MET A 55 -3.37 9.22 5.46
CA MET A 55 -4.83 9.38 5.34
C MET A 55 -5.50 9.47 6.71
N VAL A 56 -5.20 8.54 7.64
CA VAL A 56 -5.78 8.57 9.00
C VAL A 56 -5.31 9.80 9.78
N THR A 57 -4.03 10.17 9.69
CA THR A 57 -3.52 11.36 10.41
C THR A 57 -4.07 12.67 9.86
N SER A 58 -4.25 12.80 8.55
CA SER A 58 -4.90 13.98 7.96
C SER A 58 -6.37 14.07 8.35
N LEU A 59 -7.10 12.94 8.36
CA LEU A 59 -8.49 12.88 8.86
C LEU A 59 -8.58 13.27 10.34
N THR A 60 -7.75 12.71 11.21
CA THR A 60 -7.79 13.01 12.66
C THR A 60 -7.31 14.42 12.98
N THR A 61 -6.37 14.97 12.21
CA THR A 61 -5.91 16.36 12.36
C THR A 61 -6.99 17.34 11.90
N LEU A 62 -7.72 17.01 10.83
CA LEU A 62 -8.85 17.81 10.36
C LEU A 62 -9.98 17.86 11.40
N GLU A 63 -10.29 16.74 12.06
CA GLU A 63 -11.32 16.68 13.10
C GLU A 63 -10.93 17.39 14.39
N ARG A 64 -9.64 17.46 14.75
CA ARG A 64 -9.18 18.02 16.03
C ARG A 64 -8.76 19.49 15.99
N SER A 65 -8.19 19.98 14.90
CA SER A 65 -7.44 21.25 14.94
C SER A 65 -7.77 22.28 13.85
N GLY A 66 -8.76 22.02 13.00
CA GLY A 66 -9.17 22.96 11.95
C GLY A 66 -8.27 22.96 10.69
N PRO A 67 -8.71 23.64 9.61
CA PRO A 67 -8.16 23.44 8.26
C PRO A 67 -6.71 23.89 8.08
N ALA A 68 -6.24 24.88 8.85
CA ALA A 68 -4.88 25.42 8.71
C ALA A 68 -3.79 24.42 9.17
N GLU A 69 -4.02 23.71 10.27
CA GLU A 69 -3.07 22.71 10.79
C GLU A 69 -3.00 21.46 9.90
N ALA A 70 -4.14 21.03 9.36
CA ALA A 70 -4.21 19.92 8.41
C ALA A 70 -3.39 20.21 7.13
N ILE A 71 -3.50 21.43 6.59
CA ILE A 71 -2.71 21.84 5.41
C ILE A 71 -1.21 21.86 5.72
N ALA A 72 -0.82 22.37 6.90
CA ALA A 72 0.58 22.36 7.32
C ALA A 72 1.13 20.93 7.47
N ALA A 73 0.38 20.01 8.07
CA ALA A 73 0.76 18.60 8.21
C ALA A 73 0.94 17.93 6.83
N ILE A 74 0.00 18.15 5.91
CA ILE A 74 0.09 17.63 4.54
C ILE A 74 1.33 18.18 3.83
N ALA A 75 1.61 19.49 3.94
CA ALA A 75 2.79 20.11 3.34
C ALA A 75 4.10 19.51 3.89
N VAL A 76 4.17 19.22 5.20
CA VAL A 76 5.33 18.55 5.81
C VAL A 76 5.49 17.13 5.28
N VAL A 77 4.41 16.33 5.22
CA VAL A 77 4.46 14.95 4.69
C VAL A 77 4.93 14.95 3.24
N PHE A 78 4.38 15.83 2.39
CA PHE A 78 4.83 15.98 1.01
C PHE A 78 6.29 16.43 0.91
N GLY A 79 6.75 17.35 1.77
CA GLY A 79 8.14 17.78 1.84
C GLY A 79 9.09 16.63 2.18
N VAL A 80 8.73 15.80 3.16
CA VAL A 80 9.50 14.60 3.54
C VAL A 80 9.52 13.57 2.40
N LEU A 81 8.38 13.31 1.75
CA LEU A 81 8.30 12.41 0.59
C LEU A 81 9.19 12.90 -0.56
N TRP A 82 9.15 14.20 -0.86
CA TRP A 82 9.99 14.81 -1.89
C TRP A 82 11.48 14.64 -1.58
N LEU A 83 11.87 14.84 -0.32
CA LEU A 83 13.23 14.63 0.14
C LEU A 83 13.66 13.17 -0.03
N ILE A 84 12.84 12.22 0.42
CA ILE A 84 13.12 10.78 0.29
C ILE A 84 13.27 10.39 -1.19
N MET A 85 12.37 10.85 -2.07
CA MET A 85 12.47 10.61 -3.51
C MET A 85 13.76 11.19 -4.10
N ARG A 86 14.18 12.38 -3.66
CA ARG A 86 15.44 13.00 -4.11
C ARG A 86 16.66 12.16 -3.74
N PHE A 87 16.64 11.51 -2.56
CA PHE A 87 17.73 10.67 -2.07
C PHE A 87 17.55 9.16 -2.37
N ILE A 88 16.58 8.77 -3.19
CA ILE A 88 16.32 7.34 -3.49
C ILE A 88 17.52 6.65 -4.16
N GLN A 89 18.26 7.36 -5.01
CA GLN A 89 19.42 6.84 -5.75
C GLN A 89 20.58 6.44 -4.80
N PRO A 90 21.06 7.32 -3.90
CA PRO A 90 22.07 6.94 -2.92
C PRO A 90 21.55 5.91 -1.91
N ILE A 91 20.29 6.00 -1.47
CA ILE A 91 19.68 5.02 -0.56
C ILE A 91 19.71 3.61 -1.17
N HIS A 92 19.34 3.49 -2.45
CA HIS A 92 19.34 2.21 -3.15
C HIS A 92 20.77 1.64 -3.32
N ARG A 93 21.76 2.51 -3.53
CA ARG A 93 23.17 2.11 -3.58
C ARG A 93 23.70 1.67 -2.21
N PHE A 94 23.23 2.29 -1.13
CA PHE A 94 23.66 2.01 0.23
C PHE A 94 23.04 0.72 0.80
N LEU A 95 21.73 0.54 0.62
CA LEU A 95 21.03 -0.70 1.04
C LEU A 95 21.48 -1.91 0.24
N GLY A 96 21.84 -1.72 -1.03
CA GLY A 96 22.28 -2.82 -1.89
C GLY A 96 21.12 -3.73 -2.33
N LYS A 97 21.33 -4.41 -3.47
CA LYS A 97 20.27 -5.18 -4.15
C LYS A 97 19.71 -6.32 -3.29
N MET A 98 20.55 -6.93 -2.45
CA MET A 98 20.17 -8.05 -1.59
C MET A 98 19.20 -7.61 -0.47
N VAL A 99 19.49 -6.51 0.23
CA VAL A 99 18.61 -5.99 1.29
C VAL A 99 17.25 -5.60 0.71
N CYS A 100 17.22 -4.89 -0.43
CA CYS A 100 15.97 -4.55 -1.11
C CYS A 100 15.14 -5.80 -1.47
N MET A 101 15.80 -6.89 -1.90
CA MET A 101 15.12 -8.14 -2.25
C MET A 101 14.51 -8.82 -1.02
N VAL A 102 15.26 -8.92 0.09
CA VAL A 102 14.76 -9.48 1.34
C VAL A 102 13.63 -8.63 1.90
N PHE A 103 13.79 -7.31 1.92
CA PHE A 103 12.79 -6.38 2.43
C PHE A 103 11.49 -6.46 1.64
N SER A 104 11.57 -6.58 0.31
CA SER A 104 10.41 -6.78 -0.55
C SER A 104 9.65 -8.07 -0.21
N LYS A 105 10.35 -9.17 0.09
CA LYS A 105 9.73 -10.43 0.53
C LYS A 105 9.05 -10.29 1.89
N VAL A 106 9.67 -9.59 2.83
CA VAL A 106 9.10 -9.29 4.15
C VAL A 106 7.84 -8.43 4.02
N MET A 107 7.84 -7.39 3.17
CA MET A 107 6.65 -6.58 2.90
C MET A 107 5.50 -7.41 2.33
N CYS A 108 5.78 -8.38 1.44
CA CYS A 108 4.75 -9.28 0.94
C CYS A 108 4.16 -10.17 2.02
N LEU A 109 4.96 -10.61 2.99
CA LEU A 109 4.45 -11.33 4.15
C LEU A 109 3.47 -10.47 4.96
N PHE A 110 3.77 -9.17 5.14
CA PHE A 110 2.85 -8.24 5.78
C PHE A 110 1.55 -8.06 4.97
N ILE A 111 1.64 -7.92 3.64
CA ILE A 111 0.45 -7.81 2.78
C ILE A 111 -0.42 -9.08 2.88
N ALA A 112 0.18 -10.27 2.93
CA ALA A 112 -0.55 -11.51 3.16
C ALA A 112 -1.29 -11.49 4.50
N ALA A 113 -0.61 -11.06 5.57
CA ALA A 113 -1.21 -10.95 6.89
C ALA A 113 -2.39 -9.95 6.91
N ILE A 114 -2.24 -8.80 6.24
CA ILE A 114 -3.31 -7.81 6.10
C ILE A 114 -4.50 -8.40 5.32
N GLY A 115 -4.24 -9.15 4.25
CA GLY A 115 -5.28 -9.83 3.47
C GLY A 115 -6.08 -10.81 4.32
N VAL A 116 -5.41 -11.66 5.11
CA VAL A 116 -6.05 -12.59 6.05
C VAL A 116 -6.87 -11.84 7.09
N HIS A 117 -6.33 -10.75 7.65
CA HIS A 117 -7.05 -9.92 8.62
C HIS A 117 -8.34 -9.32 8.03
N MET A 118 -8.29 -8.82 6.79
CA MET A 118 -9.46 -8.28 6.11
C MET A 118 -10.53 -9.35 5.82
N ILE A 119 -10.11 -10.57 5.45
CA ILE A 119 -11.02 -11.72 5.28
C ILE A 119 -11.73 -12.03 6.60
N MET A 120 -10.97 -12.08 7.71
CA MET A 120 -11.50 -12.38 9.03
C MET A 120 -12.49 -11.31 9.51
N LEU A 121 -12.19 -10.02 9.29
CA LEU A 121 -13.10 -8.91 9.56
C LEU A 121 -14.40 -8.99 8.74
N GLY A 122 -14.30 -9.33 7.45
CA GLY A 122 -15.45 -9.47 6.58
C GLY A 122 -16.34 -10.66 6.96
N LEU A 123 -15.75 -11.79 7.34
CA LEU A 123 -16.48 -12.95 7.88
C LEU A 123 -17.18 -12.62 9.20
N GLN A 124 -16.46 -11.96 10.12
CA GLN A 124 -17.03 -11.55 11.40
C GLN A 124 -18.23 -10.63 11.20
N HIS A 125 -18.17 -9.67 10.26
CA HIS A 125 -19.33 -8.83 9.93
C HIS A 125 -20.50 -9.65 9.39
N TYR A 126 -20.25 -10.66 8.55
CA TYR A 126 -21.31 -11.50 8.01
C TYR A 126 -22.03 -12.33 9.09
N PHE A 127 -21.30 -12.82 10.09
CA PHE A 127 -21.88 -13.59 11.20
C PHE A 127 -22.44 -12.71 12.34
N ALA A 128 -21.94 -11.49 12.53
CA ALA A 128 -22.32 -10.59 13.62
C ALA A 128 -23.55 -9.72 13.33
N THR A 129 -24.00 -9.60 12.07
CA THR A 129 -25.34 -9.07 11.76
C THR A 129 -26.36 -10.21 11.83
N PRO A 130 -27.11 -10.39 12.94
CA PRO A 130 -28.38 -11.07 12.87
C PRO A 130 -29.27 -10.28 11.91
N LYS A 131 -29.93 -10.99 11.00
CA LYS A 131 -30.97 -10.41 10.13
C LYS A 131 -32.10 -9.82 10.95
#